data_AF-A0A1C5NVN7-F1
#
_entry.id   AF-A0A1C5NVN7-F1
#
_cell.length_a   1.000
_cell.length_b   1.000
_cell.length_c   1.000
_cell.angle_alpha   90.00
_cell.angle_beta   90.00
_cell.angle_gamma   90.00
#
_symmetry.space_group_name_H-M   'P 1'
#
loop_
_entity.id
_entity.type
_entity.pdbx_description
1 polymer ?
#
loop_
_entity_poly.entity_id
_entity_poly.type
_entity_poly.pdbx_seq_one_letter_code
_entity_poly.pdbx_strand_id
1 'polypeptide(L)'
;MNRDNERQSAIILSVIGIIPVVWLALLIAPSVKGGLPEILPSLLTAFNNPFHIELCEDSLKTVLVLLLCYAMGIGIYFSTQKNYRRREEHGSAKWGNARAVNKKYRQSPASANKLMTQNVCIGLNAKKHRRNLNTLVCGGSGAGKTRFYCKPNLMQCNTSFVILDPKGGAKRSYLKRVGTALH
;
A
#
# COMPACT_ATOMS: atom_id res chain seq x y z
N MET A 1 -14.23 -7.02 0.96
CA MET A 1 -13.59 -7.76 -0.15
C MET A 1 -12.09 -7.49 -0.09
N ASN A 2 -11.30 -8.52 0.17
CA ASN A 2 -9.90 -8.40 0.60
C ASN A 2 -8.99 -8.32 -0.63
N ARG A 3 -8.71 -7.11 -1.15
CA ARG A 3 -7.85 -6.89 -2.35
C ARG A 3 -6.48 -7.56 -2.25
N ASP A 4 -5.97 -7.70 -1.03
CA ASP A 4 -4.70 -8.39 -0.78
C ASP A 4 -4.81 -9.87 -1.18
N ASN A 5 -5.95 -10.52 -0.92
CA ASN A 5 -6.20 -11.89 -1.38
C ASN A 5 -6.35 -11.96 -2.90
N GLU A 6 -7.05 -11.01 -3.55
CA GLU A 6 -7.19 -11.00 -5.02
C GLU A 6 -5.83 -10.85 -5.72
N ARG A 7 -4.96 -9.99 -5.19
CA ARG A 7 -3.60 -9.80 -5.74
C ARG A 7 -2.74 -11.03 -5.52
N GLN A 8 -2.84 -11.69 -4.36
CA GLN A 8 -2.16 -12.96 -4.09
C GLN A 8 -2.65 -14.06 -5.03
N SER A 9 -3.97 -14.20 -5.21
CA SER A 9 -4.55 -15.16 -6.17
C SER A 9 -4.09 -14.91 -7.60
N ALA A 10 -4.04 -13.64 -8.03
CA ALA A 10 -3.54 -13.28 -9.36
C ALA A 10 -2.05 -13.65 -9.55
N ILE A 11 -1.22 -13.45 -8.51
CA ILE A 11 0.19 -13.86 -8.54
C ILE A 11 0.30 -15.38 -8.63
N ILE A 12 -0.44 -16.12 -7.80
CA ILE A 12 -0.44 -17.59 -7.80
C ILE A 12 -0.85 -18.14 -9.18
N LEU A 13 -1.91 -17.60 -9.77
CA LEU A 13 -2.35 -17.99 -11.13
C LEU A 13 -1.28 -17.70 -12.19
N SER A 14 -0.58 -16.56 -12.10
CA SER A 14 0.50 -16.22 -13.03
C SER A 14 1.70 -17.17 -12.93
N VAL A 15 2.02 -17.67 -11.74
CA VAL A 15 3.09 -18.65 -11.54
C VAL A 15 2.69 -20.03 -12.06
N ILE A 16 1.45 -20.47 -11.81
CA ILE A 16 0.93 -21.74 -12.32
C ILE A 16 0.92 -21.74 -13.86
N GLY A 17 0.58 -20.61 -14.48
CA GLY A 17 0.57 -20.44 -15.94
C GLY A 17 1.93 -20.58 -16.62
N ILE A 18 3.05 -20.58 -15.89
CA ILE A 18 4.38 -20.84 -16.47
C ILE A 18 4.49 -22.29 -16.96
N ILE A 19 3.89 -23.24 -16.23
CA ILE A 19 3.94 -24.68 -16.55
C ILE A 19 3.40 -24.99 -17.96
N PRO A 20 2.16 -24.58 -18.32
CA PRO A 20 1.64 -24.84 -19.67
C PRO A 20 2.39 -24.06 -20.76
N VAL A 21 2.96 -22.88 -20.45
CA VAL A 21 3.76 -22.11 -21.42
C VAL A 21 5.04 -22.84 -21.77
N VAL A 22 5.75 -23.38 -20.78
CA VAL A 22 6.97 -24.18 -21.00
C VAL A 22 6.65 -25.47 -21.76
N TRP A 23 5.56 -26.16 -21.40
CA TRP A 23 5.11 -27.37 -22.10
C TRP A 23 4.80 -27.11 -23.57
N LEU A 24 4.04 -26.05 -23.87
CA LEU A 24 3.67 -25.67 -25.23
C LEU A 24 4.90 -25.22 -26.04
N ALA A 25 5.85 -24.52 -25.41
CA ALA A 25 7.10 -24.11 -26.04
C ALA A 25 7.98 -25.31 -26.44
N LEU A 26 8.03 -26.36 -25.62
CA LEU A 26 8.76 -27.59 -25.93
C LEU A 26 8.13 -28.38 -27.09
N LEU A 27 6.80 -28.37 -27.21
CA LEU A 27 6.10 -29.03 -28.32
C LEU A 27 6.24 -28.30 -29.65
N ILE A 28 6.33 -26.96 -29.62
CA ILE A 28 6.50 -26.15 -30.85
C ILE A 28 7.97 -26.04 -31.26
N ALA A 29 8.92 -26.26 -30.34
CA ALA A 29 10.35 -26.12 -30.59
C ALA A 29 10.88 -26.75 -31.90
N PRO A 30 10.48 -27.97 -32.30
CA PRO A 30 10.96 -28.59 -33.54
C PRO A 30 10.51 -27.85 -34.81
N SER A 31 9.38 -27.15 -34.74
CA SER A 31 8.70 -26.53 -35.89
C SER A 31 9.03 -25.05 -36.06
N VAL A 32 9.91 -24.50 -35.22
CA VAL A 32 10.34 -23.09 -35.30
C VAL A 32 11.31 -22.87 -36.47
N LYS A 33 11.98 -23.92 -36.96
CA LYS A 33 12.92 -23.83 -38.09
C LYS A 33 12.25 -23.52 -39.43
N GLY A 34 11.03 -23.99 -39.70
CA GLY A 34 10.30 -23.67 -40.94
C GLY A 34 9.29 -22.52 -40.82
N GLY A 35 9.32 -21.79 -39.71
CA GLY A 35 8.59 -20.53 -39.54
C GLY A 35 7.08 -20.67 -39.27
N LEU A 36 6.36 -19.54 -39.36
CA LEU A 36 4.91 -19.43 -39.07
C LEU A 36 4.00 -20.47 -39.76
N PRO A 37 4.25 -20.90 -41.02
CA PRO A 37 3.40 -21.90 -41.68
C PRO A 37 3.46 -23.29 -41.05
N GLU A 38 4.58 -23.66 -40.42
CA GLU A 38 4.78 -24.96 -39.78
C GLU A 38 4.34 -24.97 -38.32
N ILE A 39 4.33 -23.79 -37.66
CA ILE A 39 3.88 -23.66 -36.27
C ILE A 39 2.39 -24.03 -36.13
N LEU A 40 1.54 -23.66 -37.10
CA LEU A 40 0.11 -23.93 -37.04
C LEU A 40 -0.25 -25.44 -37.06
N PRO A 41 0.24 -26.26 -38.02
CA PRO A 41 0.02 -27.71 -37.99
C PRO A 41 0.70 -28.37 -36.79
N SER A 42 1.89 -27.90 -36.38
CA SER A 42 2.58 -28.45 -35.20
C SER A 42 1.81 -28.24 -33.90
N LEU A 43 1.11 -27.11 -33.74
CA LEU A 43 0.22 -26.86 -32.61
C LEU A 43 -0.96 -27.85 -32.60
N LEU A 44 -1.56 -28.11 -33.77
CA LEU A 44 -2.65 -29.06 -33.91
C LEU A 44 -2.21 -30.50 -33.63
N THR A 45 -1.01 -30.89 -34.07
CA THR A 45 -0.44 -32.21 -33.76
C THR A 45 -0.02 -32.32 -32.29
N ALA A 46 0.43 -31.24 -31.68
CA ALA A 46 0.77 -31.19 -30.26
C ALA A 46 -0.46 -31.43 -29.35
N PHE A 47 -1.64 -30.98 -29.78
CA PHE A 47 -2.90 -31.30 -29.09
C PHE A 47 -3.30 -32.77 -29.22
N ASN A 48 -3.00 -33.41 -30.36
CA ASN A 48 -3.28 -34.82 -30.58
C ASN A 48 -2.25 -35.76 -29.92
N ASN A 49 -1.00 -35.32 -29.76
CA ASN A 49 0.09 -36.10 -29.15
C ASN A 49 0.81 -35.31 -28.04
N PRO A 50 0.20 -35.19 -26.84
CA PRO A 50 0.66 -34.29 -25.78
C PRO A 50 1.99 -34.69 -25.10
N PHE A 51 2.51 -35.89 -25.35
CA PHE A 51 3.70 -36.45 -24.67
C PHE A 51 4.93 -36.61 -25.56
N HIS A 52 4.87 -36.20 -26.84
CA HIS A 52 6.01 -36.34 -27.74
C HIS A 52 6.96 -35.14 -27.64
N ILE A 53 7.92 -35.19 -26.72
CA ILE A 53 8.87 -34.11 -26.45
C ILE A 53 10.21 -34.44 -27.10
N GLU A 54 10.56 -33.70 -28.17
CA GLU A 54 11.87 -33.77 -28.80
C GLU A 54 12.74 -32.60 -28.33
N LEU A 55 13.83 -32.91 -27.62
CA LEU A 55 14.81 -31.93 -27.18
C LEU A 55 15.76 -31.62 -28.34
N CYS A 56 15.61 -30.45 -28.95
CA CYS A 56 16.46 -29.93 -30.00
C CYS A 56 17.28 -28.73 -29.48
N GLU A 57 18.35 -28.36 -30.18
CA GLU A 57 19.20 -27.20 -29.79
C GLU A 57 18.42 -25.88 -29.74
N ASP A 58 17.38 -25.74 -30.56
CA ASP A 58 16.55 -24.53 -30.58
C ASP A 58 15.44 -24.52 -29.52
N SER A 59 15.20 -25.65 -28.83
CA SER A 59 14.18 -25.75 -27.75
C SER A 59 14.43 -24.77 -26.61
N LEU A 60 15.68 -24.48 -26.29
CA LEU A 60 16.02 -23.51 -25.25
C LEU A 60 15.67 -22.08 -25.66
N LYS A 61 15.91 -21.72 -26.93
CA LYS A 61 15.62 -20.38 -27.45
C LYS A 61 14.12 -20.14 -27.51
N THR A 62 13.35 -21.13 -27.95
CA THR A 62 11.89 -21.01 -28.10
C THR A 62 11.19 -20.90 -26.74
N VAL A 63 11.61 -21.70 -25.75
CA VAL A 63 11.15 -21.59 -24.37
C VAL A 63 11.45 -20.21 -23.81
N LEU A 64 12.69 -19.71 -23.97
CA LEU A 64 13.08 -18.42 -23.44
C LEU A 64 12.26 -17.27 -24.05
N VAL A 65 12.07 -17.27 -25.37
CA VAL A 65 11.28 -16.24 -26.07
C VAL A 65 9.82 -16.26 -25.61
N LEU A 66 9.17 -17.43 -25.54
CA LEU A 66 7.78 -17.54 -25.11
C LEU A 66 7.58 -17.14 -23.64
N LEU A 67 8.52 -17.50 -22.75
CA LEU A 67 8.48 -17.11 -21.35
C LEU A 67 8.65 -15.59 -21.19
N LEU A 68 9.52 -14.97 -21.99
CA LEU A 68 9.71 -13.51 -22.00
C LEU A 68 8.44 -12.79 -22.50
N CYS A 69 7.81 -13.27 -23.57
CA CYS A 69 6.53 -12.76 -24.05
C CYS A 69 5.42 -12.90 -22.99
N TYR A 70 5.35 -14.04 -22.31
CA TYR A 70 4.39 -14.28 -21.24
C TYR A 70 4.60 -13.34 -20.04
N ALA A 71 5.85 -13.20 -19.60
CA ALA A 71 6.22 -12.28 -18.52
C ALA A 71 5.89 -10.81 -18.87
N MET A 72 6.12 -10.40 -20.12
CA MET A 72 5.75 -9.08 -20.61
C MET A 72 4.24 -8.87 -20.60
N GLY A 73 3.45 -9.85 -21.06
CA GLY A 73 1.99 -9.80 -21.03
C GLY A 73 1.42 -9.68 -19.61
N ILE A 74 1.97 -10.46 -18.67
CA ILE A 74 1.63 -10.37 -17.25
C ILE A 74 2.01 -9.00 -16.68
N GLY A 75 3.20 -8.49 -17.02
CA GLY A 75 3.67 -7.17 -16.58
C GLY A 75 2.71 -6.05 -17.01
N ILE A 76 2.25 -6.08 -18.26
CA ILE A 76 1.25 -5.13 -18.77
C ILE A 76 -0.09 -5.30 -18.04
N TYR A 77 -0.55 -6.54 -17.83
CA TYR A 77 -1.78 -6.81 -17.11
C TYR A 77 -1.74 -6.21 -15.69
N PHE A 78 -0.70 -6.49 -14.92
CA PHE A 78 -0.55 -5.94 -13.57
C PHE A 78 -0.32 -4.42 -13.56
N SER A 79 0.36 -3.86 -14.57
CA SER A 79 0.53 -2.42 -14.70
C SER A 79 -0.79 -1.70 -15.03
N THR A 80 -1.70 -2.37 -15.73
CA THR A 80 -3.00 -1.81 -16.12
C THR A 80 -4.03 -1.88 -15.00
N GLN A 81 -3.79 -2.68 -13.96
CA GLN A 81 -4.59 -2.75 -12.74
C GLN A 81 -4.48 -1.45 -11.95
N LYS A 82 -5.26 -0.45 -12.37
CA LYS A 82 -5.44 0.80 -11.64
C LYS A 82 -6.38 0.57 -10.47
N ASN A 83 -6.06 1.14 -9.32
CA ASN A 83 -6.91 1.12 -8.14
C ASN A 83 -8.13 2.04 -8.33
N TYR A 84 -9.10 1.63 -9.14
CA TYR A 84 -10.37 2.32 -9.26
C TYR A 84 -11.28 2.03 -8.06
N ARG A 85 -12.05 3.04 -7.67
CA ARG A 85 -13.07 2.98 -6.64
C ARG A 85 -14.40 3.36 -7.30
N ARG A 86 -15.04 2.36 -7.92
CA ARG A 86 -16.30 2.56 -8.65
C ARG A 86 -17.40 2.88 -7.62
N ARG A 87 -18.17 3.93 -7.88
CA ARG A 87 -19.28 4.44 -7.02
C ARG A 87 -18.86 5.08 -5.69
N GLU A 88 -17.57 5.34 -5.47
CA GLU A 88 -17.12 6.17 -4.36
C GLU A 88 -16.70 7.54 -4.89
N GLU A 89 -17.12 8.61 -4.21
CA GLU A 89 -16.71 9.97 -4.56
C GLU A 89 -15.19 10.12 -4.44
N HIS A 90 -14.59 10.94 -5.29
CA HIS A 90 -13.18 11.29 -5.16
C HIS A 90 -12.87 11.87 -3.78
N GLY A 91 -11.88 11.28 -3.11
CA GLY A 91 -11.51 11.67 -1.73
C GLY A 91 -12.22 10.86 -0.64
N SER A 92 -13.08 9.90 -0.99
CA SER A 92 -13.74 9.00 -0.03
C SER A 92 -12.74 8.32 0.93
N ALA A 93 -12.97 8.47 2.23
CA ALA A 93 -12.10 7.93 3.27
C ALA A 93 -12.24 6.40 3.40
N LYS A 94 -11.19 5.75 3.90
CA LYS A 94 -11.25 4.36 4.36
C LYS A 94 -10.92 4.32 5.84
N TRP A 95 -11.65 3.53 6.61
CA TRP A 95 -11.29 3.21 7.99
C TRP A 95 -9.91 2.55 8.00
N GLY A 96 -8.94 3.24 8.60
CA GLY A 96 -7.55 2.80 8.68
C GLY A 96 -7.28 2.04 9.97
N ASN A 97 -6.35 1.09 9.91
CA ASN A 97 -5.82 0.47 11.12
C ASN A 97 -4.95 1.50 11.88
N ALA A 98 -5.25 1.72 13.16
CA ALA A 98 -4.53 2.69 14.00
C ALA A 98 -3.01 2.49 14.01
N ARG A 99 -2.53 1.24 14.04
CA ARG A 99 -1.08 0.94 14.01
C ARG A 99 -0.43 1.37 12.70
N ALA A 100 -1.09 1.14 11.57
CA ALA A 100 -0.59 1.52 10.25
C ALA A 100 -0.55 3.05 10.09
N VAL A 101 -1.60 3.74 10.56
CA VAL A 101 -1.67 5.21 10.57
C VAL A 101 -0.56 5.79 11.45
N ASN A 102 -0.38 5.26 12.66
CA ASN A 102 0.66 5.71 13.57
C ASN A 102 2.06 5.49 12.99
N LYS A 103 2.36 4.32 12.41
CA LYS A 103 3.65 4.04 11.78
C LYS A 103 3.97 5.04 10.65
N LYS A 104 2.96 5.46 9.88
CA LYS A 104 3.13 6.40 8.77
C LYS A 104 3.39 7.84 9.21
N TYR A 105 2.73 8.28 10.27
CA TYR A 105 2.73 9.69 10.68
C TYR A 105 3.54 10.00 11.94
N ARG A 106 3.98 8.99 12.68
CA ARG A 106 4.88 9.16 13.82
C ARG A 106 6.28 9.58 13.35
N GLN A 107 6.89 10.48 14.09
CA GLN A 107 8.26 10.94 13.92
C GLN A 107 9.12 10.49 15.12
N SER A 108 10.41 10.26 14.87
CA SER A 108 11.44 10.14 15.90
C SER A 108 12.21 11.46 15.98
N PRO A 109 12.55 12.00 17.17
CA PRO A 109 12.28 11.47 18.52
C PRO A 109 10.81 11.60 18.95
N ALA A 110 10.41 10.87 20.01
CA ALA A 110 9.02 10.84 20.48
C ALA A 110 8.48 12.22 20.90
N SER A 111 9.34 13.12 21.38
CA SER A 111 9.01 14.50 21.74
C SER A 111 8.51 15.34 20.56
N ALA A 112 8.92 15.02 19.34
CA ALA A 112 8.56 15.77 18.13
C ALA A 112 7.17 15.38 17.55
N ASN A 113 6.27 14.84 18.38
CA ASN A 113 4.94 14.42 17.96
C ASN A 113 3.83 15.07 18.77
N LYS A 114 2.74 15.41 18.09
CA LYS A 114 1.44 15.76 18.66
C LYS A 114 0.61 14.50 18.88
N LEU A 115 0.05 14.33 20.07
CA LEU A 115 -0.81 13.20 20.44
C LEU A 115 -2.24 13.43 19.93
N MET A 116 -2.78 12.47 19.18
CA MET A 116 -4.15 12.54 18.64
C MET A 116 -5.09 11.60 19.39
N THR A 117 -4.67 10.35 19.55
CA THR A 117 -5.39 9.32 20.32
C THR A 117 -4.39 8.48 21.11
N GLN A 118 -4.85 7.51 21.90
CA GLN A 118 -3.97 6.59 22.64
C GLN A 118 -2.97 5.85 21.73
N ASN A 119 -3.37 5.56 20.48
CA ASN A 119 -2.60 4.73 19.56
C ASN A 119 -2.04 5.50 18.36
N VAL A 120 -2.37 6.79 18.19
CA VAL A 120 -1.98 7.59 17.02
C VAL A 120 -1.40 8.93 17.45
N CYS A 121 -0.20 9.21 16.94
CA CYS A 121 0.45 10.52 17.02
C CYS A 121 0.89 10.98 15.62
N ILE A 122 1.05 12.29 15.47
CA ILE A 122 1.50 12.90 14.21
C ILE A 122 2.72 13.76 14.49
N GLY A 123 3.77 13.59 13.68
CA GLY A 123 4.99 14.38 13.75
C GLY A 123 4.74 15.86 13.47
N LEU A 124 5.46 16.72 14.19
CA LEU A 124 5.36 18.18 14.05
C LEU A 124 5.96 18.69 12.72
N ASN A 125 6.75 17.87 12.02
CA ASN A 125 7.28 18.24 10.72
C ASN A 125 6.23 17.99 9.60
N ALA A 126 5.44 19.02 9.31
CA ALA A 126 4.43 19.00 8.26
C ALA A 126 5.00 18.73 6.86
N LYS A 127 6.25 19.11 6.57
CA LYS A 127 6.90 18.87 5.26
C LYS A 127 7.15 17.37 5.03
N LYS A 128 7.59 16.66 6.08
CA LYS A 128 7.87 15.22 6.02
C LYS A 128 6.62 14.41 5.73
N HIS A 129 5.50 14.75 6.38
CA HIS A 129 4.25 14.00 6.24
C HIS A 129 3.32 14.55 5.16
N ARG A 130 3.61 15.75 4.61
CA ARG A 130 2.78 16.51 3.65
C ARG A 130 1.32 16.61 4.13
N ARG A 131 1.13 16.95 5.41
CA ARG A 131 -0.19 17.06 6.05
C ARG A 131 -0.27 18.33 6.89
N ASN A 132 -1.47 18.90 6.92
CA ASN A 132 -1.81 19.97 7.85
C ASN A 132 -1.93 19.39 9.27
N LEU A 133 -1.38 20.11 10.25
CA LEU A 133 -1.35 19.73 11.67
C LEU A 133 -2.41 20.45 12.50
N ASN A 134 -3.23 21.30 11.86
CA ASN A 134 -4.39 21.91 12.47
C ASN A 134 -5.38 20.81 12.88
N THR A 135 -5.85 20.86 14.12
CA THR A 135 -6.72 19.83 14.68
C THR A 135 -7.97 20.49 15.25
N LEU A 136 -9.13 20.05 14.78
CA LEU A 136 -10.43 20.40 15.33
C LEU A 136 -10.88 19.25 16.24
N VAL A 137 -11.19 19.56 17.50
CA VAL A 137 -11.68 18.58 18.47
C VAL A 137 -13.14 18.89 18.80
N CYS A 138 -14.05 18.11 18.22
CA CYS A 138 -15.47 18.20 18.46
C CYS A 138 -15.91 17.17 19.51
N GLY A 139 -16.89 17.54 20.34
CA GLY A 139 -17.48 16.64 21.32
C GLY A 139 -18.47 17.38 22.21
N GLY A 140 -19.41 16.65 22.83
CA GLY A 140 -20.40 17.23 23.74
C GLY A 140 -19.81 17.94 24.96
N SER A 141 -20.66 18.63 25.72
CA SER A 141 -20.29 19.12 27.05
C SER A 141 -19.90 17.93 27.95
N GLY A 142 -18.86 18.07 28.77
CA GLY A 142 -18.39 16.98 29.64
C GLY A 142 -17.60 15.84 28.95
N ALA A 143 -17.50 15.81 27.61
CA ALA A 143 -16.78 14.75 26.87
C ALA A 143 -15.24 14.70 27.11
N GLY A 144 -14.71 15.53 28.01
CA GLY A 144 -13.32 15.47 28.42
C GLY A 144 -12.30 16.01 27.40
N LYS A 145 -12.71 16.78 26.39
CA LYS A 145 -11.82 17.40 25.38
C LYS A 145 -10.56 18.03 26.00
N THR A 146 -10.74 18.84 27.06
CA THR A 146 -9.63 19.48 27.78
C THR A 146 -8.74 18.47 28.50
N ARG A 147 -9.33 17.43 29.13
CA ARG A 147 -8.59 16.44 29.93
C ARG A 147 -7.84 15.44 29.05
N PHE A 148 -8.46 14.95 27.99
CA PHE A 148 -7.92 13.86 27.18
C PHE A 148 -7.12 14.32 25.96
N TYR A 149 -7.38 15.54 25.44
CA TYR A 149 -6.63 16.07 24.29
C TYR A 149 -5.71 17.24 24.68
N CYS A 150 -6.25 18.30 25.28
CA CYS A 150 -5.47 19.52 25.52
C CYS A 150 -4.37 19.34 26.57
N LYS A 151 -4.68 18.75 27.73
CA LYS A 151 -3.71 18.53 28.82
C LYS A 151 -2.49 17.70 28.41
N PRO A 152 -2.63 16.49 27.80
CA PRO A 152 -1.46 15.70 27.45
C PRO A 152 -0.58 16.38 26.40
N ASN A 153 -1.16 17.01 25.37
CA ASN A 153 -0.37 17.73 24.36
C ASN A 153 0.39 18.92 24.96
N LEU A 154 -0.21 19.62 25.93
CA LEU A 154 0.48 20.71 26.60
C LEU A 154 1.58 20.23 27.54
N MET A 155 1.36 19.16 28.29
CA MET A 155 2.36 18.56 29.19
C MET A 155 3.58 18.01 28.45
N GLN A 156 3.48 17.75 27.14
CA GLN A 156 4.65 17.39 26.32
C GLN A 156 5.65 18.54 26.16
N CYS A 157 5.20 19.81 26.29
CA CYS A 157 6.03 21.02 26.20
C CYS A 157 7.01 21.02 25.01
N ASN A 158 6.59 20.45 23.88
CA ASN A 158 7.43 20.25 22.71
C ASN A 158 7.43 21.44 21.73
N THR A 159 6.52 22.40 21.93
CA THR A 159 6.34 23.61 21.14
C THR A 159 5.85 24.74 22.03
N SER A 160 5.86 25.97 21.51
CA SER A 160 5.28 27.13 22.19
C SER A 160 3.76 27.09 22.07
N PHE A 161 3.05 27.29 23.18
CA PHE A 161 1.59 27.25 23.24
C PHE A 161 1.00 28.59 23.65
N VAL A 162 0.01 29.07 22.90
CA VAL A 162 -0.88 30.16 23.30
C VAL A 162 -2.26 29.58 23.54
N ILE A 163 -2.80 29.74 24.75
CA ILE A 163 -4.04 29.09 25.17
C ILE A 163 -5.03 30.15 25.67
N LEU A 164 -6.23 30.12 25.10
CA LEU A 164 -7.38 30.89 25.58
C LEU A 164 -8.14 30.05 26.63
N ASP A 165 -8.15 30.48 27.88
CA ASP A 165 -8.84 29.82 28.99
C ASP A 165 -10.00 30.68 29.51
N PRO A 166 -11.18 30.66 28.84
CA PRO A 166 -12.30 31.56 29.16
C PRO A 166 -12.94 31.31 30.53
N LYS A 167 -12.75 30.13 31.14
CA LYS A 167 -13.35 29.75 32.44
C LYS A 167 -12.34 29.54 33.57
N GLY A 168 -11.04 29.78 33.33
CA GLY A 168 -10.00 29.54 34.35
C GLY A 168 -9.76 28.06 34.69
N GLY A 169 -10.35 27.11 33.96
CA GLY A 169 -10.20 25.68 34.24
C GLY A 169 -8.80 25.16 33.94
N ALA A 170 -8.12 25.80 32.99
CA ALA A 170 -6.71 25.60 32.73
C ALA A 170 -5.85 26.24 33.82
N LYS A 171 -6.19 27.45 34.30
CA LYS A 171 -5.52 28.10 35.46
C LYS A 171 -5.61 27.32 36.78
N ARG A 172 -6.74 26.62 37.03
CA ARG A 172 -6.96 25.80 38.25
C ARG A 172 -6.32 24.41 38.16
N SER A 173 -6.05 23.93 36.95
CA SER A 173 -5.18 22.77 36.75
C SER A 173 -3.72 23.23 36.65
N TYR A 174 -2.77 22.35 36.94
CA TYR A 174 -1.32 22.63 37.07
C TYR A 174 -0.61 23.33 35.89
N LEU A 175 -1.33 23.77 34.85
CA LEU A 175 -0.81 24.40 33.64
C LEU A 175 0.04 25.66 33.86
N LYS A 176 -0.17 26.42 34.95
CA LYS A 176 0.65 27.62 35.21
C LYS A 176 2.12 27.31 35.46
N ARG A 177 2.45 26.10 35.95
CA ARG A 177 3.84 25.79 36.35
C ARG A 177 4.81 25.63 35.16
N VAL A 178 4.30 25.61 33.92
CA VAL A 178 5.12 25.41 32.71
C VAL A 178 5.04 26.59 31.71
N GLY A 179 4.14 27.56 31.93
CA GLY A 179 3.86 28.64 30.96
C GLY A 179 4.12 30.06 31.47
N THR A 180 4.77 30.23 32.63
CA THR A 180 5.23 31.55 33.10
C THR A 180 6.75 31.65 32.97
N ALA A 181 7.22 31.59 31.74
CA ALA A 181 8.53 32.13 31.34
C ALA A 181 8.30 32.84 30.00
N LEU A 182 7.67 34.01 30.09
CA LEU A 182 7.78 35.02 29.05
C LEU A 182 9.20 35.59 29.20
N HIS A 183 10.06 35.27 28.23
CA HIS A 183 11.11 36.18 27.80
C HIS A 183 10.61 36.93 26.57
#